data_AF-A0A1V3XXW0-F1
#
_entry.id   AF-A0A1V3XXW0-F1
#
_cell.length_a   1.000
_cell.length_b   1.000
_cell.length_c   1.000
_cell.angle_alpha   90.00
_cell.angle_beta   90.00
_cell.angle_gamma   90.00
#
_symmetry.space_group_name_H-M   'P 1'
#
loop_
_entity.id
_entity.type
_entity.pdbx_description
1 polymer ?
#
loop_
_entity_poly.entity_id
_entity_poly.type
_entity_poly.pdbx_seq_one_letter_code
_entity_poly.pdbx_strand_id
1 'polypeptide(L)'
;MTVAPGEVAANRAQLAELVATNILGQNMPAIAAVEARYGEMWAQDAAAMYGYAAASAVAGRLNPLTGPSAVTNPAGIAGQAAAVGQAAGSVPQTGLNNLISNLPNAVMSLASPAPSEAQVSG
;
A
#
# COMPACT_ATOMS: atom_id res chain seq x y z
N MET A 1 6.94 18.85 -29.96
CA MET A 1 7.87 19.99 -29.91
C MET A 1 7.04 21.25 -30.16
N THR A 2 7.10 22.22 -29.27
CA THR A 2 6.41 23.51 -29.43
C THR A 2 7.24 24.47 -30.28
N VAL A 3 6.59 25.49 -30.82
CA VAL A 3 7.21 26.58 -31.56
C VAL A 3 7.89 27.54 -30.59
N ALA A 4 9.04 28.10 -30.98
CA ALA A 4 9.73 29.06 -30.13
C ALA A 4 8.99 30.43 -30.12
N PRO A 5 8.87 31.13 -28.97
CA PRO A 5 8.21 32.43 -28.91
C PRO A 5 8.80 33.48 -29.88
N GLY A 6 10.11 33.41 -30.14
CA GLY A 6 10.79 34.29 -31.10
C GLY A 6 10.33 34.08 -32.54
N GLU A 7 9.96 32.85 -32.94
CA GLU A 7 9.46 32.56 -34.29
C GLU A 7 8.04 33.13 -34.48
N VAL A 8 7.21 33.00 -33.45
CA VAL A 8 5.88 33.62 -33.43
C VAL A 8 6.01 35.14 -33.53
N ALA A 9 6.87 35.75 -32.72
CA ALA A 9 7.11 37.19 -32.76
C ALA A 9 7.60 37.66 -34.12
N ALA A 10 8.54 36.93 -34.75
CA ALA A 10 9.05 37.25 -36.08
C ALA A 10 7.94 37.20 -37.15
N ASN A 11 7.05 36.20 -37.11
CA ASN A 11 5.89 36.13 -38.00
C ASN A 11 4.95 37.33 -37.82
N ARG A 12 4.66 37.72 -36.56
CA ARG A 12 3.79 38.86 -36.28
C ARG A 12 4.40 40.20 -36.71
N ALA A 13 5.72 40.36 -36.54
CA ALA A 13 6.45 41.53 -37.02
C ALA A 13 6.43 41.61 -38.56
N GLN A 14 6.67 40.49 -39.25
CA GLN A 14 6.62 40.43 -40.70
C GLN A 14 5.21 40.75 -41.24
N LEU A 15 4.16 40.25 -40.59
CA LEU A 15 2.78 40.59 -40.96
C LEU A 15 2.52 42.10 -40.84
N ALA A 16 2.96 42.71 -39.75
CA ALA A 16 2.80 44.15 -39.53
C ALA A 16 3.51 44.98 -40.62
N GLU A 17 4.73 44.60 -41.00
CA GLU A 17 5.48 45.22 -42.10
C GLU A 17 4.76 45.10 -43.45
N LEU A 18 4.29 43.89 -43.78
CA LEU A 18 3.59 43.63 -45.04
C LEU A 18 2.29 44.43 -45.13
N VAL A 19 1.52 44.52 -44.04
CA VAL A 19 0.30 45.32 -43.96
C VAL A 19 0.61 46.81 -44.09
N ALA A 20 1.63 47.31 -43.37
CA ALA A 20 2.02 48.72 -43.42
C ALA A 20 2.44 49.17 -44.83
N THR A 21 3.01 48.27 -45.62
CA THR A 21 3.47 48.52 -46.99
C THR A 21 2.43 48.15 -48.07
N ASN A 22 1.26 47.63 -47.69
CA ASN A 22 0.24 47.15 -48.63
C ASN A 22 -0.64 48.26 -49.25
N ILE A 23 -0.07 49.41 -49.61
CA ILE A 23 -0.84 50.58 -50.09
C ILE A 23 -1.58 50.28 -51.40
N LEU A 24 -0.99 49.48 -52.29
CA LEU A 24 -1.55 49.11 -53.59
C LEU A 24 -2.17 47.70 -53.62
N GLY A 25 -2.25 47.01 -52.47
CA GLY A 25 -2.81 45.65 -52.40
C GLY A 25 -1.89 44.53 -52.92
N GLN A 26 -0.68 44.84 -53.41
CA GLN A 26 0.23 43.86 -54.01
C GLN A 26 0.77 42.82 -53.01
N ASN A 27 0.81 43.16 -51.71
CA ASN A 27 1.32 42.26 -50.67
C ASN A 27 0.27 41.26 -50.18
N MET A 28 -0.96 41.27 -50.69
CA MET A 28 -2.02 40.36 -50.25
C MET A 28 -1.64 38.87 -50.26
N PRO A 29 -0.98 38.32 -51.31
CA PRO A 29 -0.55 36.92 -51.30
C PRO A 29 0.50 36.63 -50.21
N ALA A 30 1.41 37.57 -49.95
CA ALA A 30 2.45 37.42 -48.92
C ALA A 30 1.84 37.48 -47.52
N ILE A 31 0.86 38.36 -47.30
CA ILE A 31 0.09 38.43 -46.04
C ILE A 31 -0.60 37.09 -45.77
N ALA A 32 -1.31 36.54 -46.76
CA ALA A 32 -1.99 35.25 -46.62
C ALA A 32 -1.01 34.12 -46.29
N ALA A 33 0.17 34.11 -46.92
CA ALA A 33 1.21 33.11 -46.61
C ALA A 33 1.75 33.24 -45.17
N VAL A 34 1.97 34.46 -44.70
CA VAL A 34 2.42 34.71 -43.31
C VAL A 34 1.34 34.31 -42.31
N GLU A 35 0.07 34.58 -42.58
CA GLU A 35 -1.04 34.12 -41.74
C GLU A 35 -1.21 32.60 -41.74
N ALA A 36 -1.05 31.94 -42.90
CA ALA A 36 -1.07 30.48 -42.99
C ALA A 36 0.04 29.85 -42.12
N ARG A 37 1.26 30.38 -42.19
CA ARG A 37 2.37 29.94 -41.33
C ARG A 37 2.08 30.16 -39.83
N TYR A 38 1.38 31.23 -39.46
CA TYR A 38 0.92 31.41 -38.08
C TYR A 38 -0.08 30.33 -37.67
N GLY A 39 -1.01 29.97 -38.55
CA GLY A 39 -1.94 28.87 -38.36
C GLY A 39 -1.24 27.52 -38.16
N GLU A 40 -0.19 27.23 -38.93
CA GLU A 40 0.64 26.04 -38.76
C GLU A 40 1.33 26.02 -37.39
N MET A 41 1.93 27.14 -36.98
CA MET A 41 2.56 27.26 -35.66
C MET A 41 1.54 27.03 -34.53
N TRP A 42 0.34 27.58 -34.66
CA TRP A 42 -0.75 27.36 -33.71
C TRP A 42 -1.17 25.89 -33.63
N ALA A 43 -1.36 25.24 -34.78
CA ALA A 43 -1.71 23.83 -34.85
C ALA A 43 -0.63 22.93 -34.23
N GLN A 44 0.65 23.24 -34.45
CA GLN A 44 1.77 22.52 -33.86
C GLN A 44 1.79 22.62 -32.33
N ASP A 45 1.61 23.82 -31.78
CA ASP A 45 1.56 24.02 -30.32
C ASP A 45 0.36 23.33 -29.69
N ALA A 46 -0.81 23.40 -30.34
CA ALA A 46 -2.00 22.68 -29.90
C ALA A 46 -1.75 21.16 -29.87
N ALA A 47 -1.19 20.59 -30.95
CA ALA A 47 -0.87 19.17 -31.02
C ALA A 47 0.14 18.76 -29.94
N ALA A 48 1.16 19.59 -29.69
CA ALA A 48 2.14 19.34 -28.63
C ALA A 48 1.48 19.32 -27.23
N MET A 49 0.58 20.26 -26.94
CA MET A 49 -0.13 20.32 -25.66
C MET A 49 -1.15 19.20 -25.49
N TYR A 50 -1.86 18.79 -26.54
CA TYR A 50 -2.72 17.61 -26.50
C TYR A 50 -1.93 16.33 -26.24
N GLY A 51 -0.77 16.17 -26.89
CA GLY A 51 0.13 15.05 -26.62
C GLY A 51 0.63 15.04 -25.18
N TYR A 52 1.03 16.19 -24.65
CA TYR A 52 1.41 16.35 -23.25
C TYR A 52 0.28 15.99 -22.29
N ALA A 53 -0.94 16.48 -22.53
CA ALA A 53 -2.10 16.18 -21.71
C ALA A 53 -2.43 14.68 -21.70
N ALA A 54 -2.41 14.03 -22.87
CA ALA A 54 -2.64 12.59 -22.99
C ALA A 54 -1.59 11.77 -22.24
N ALA A 55 -0.30 12.09 -22.42
CA ALA A 55 0.78 11.43 -21.69
C ALA A 55 0.68 11.64 -20.17
N SER A 56 0.37 12.86 -19.74
CA SER A 56 0.20 13.20 -18.32
C SER A 56 -0.99 12.46 -17.69
N ALA A 57 -2.10 12.31 -18.43
CA ALA A 57 -3.26 11.56 -17.96
C ALA A 57 -2.95 10.07 -17.73
N VAL A 58 -2.09 9.48 -18.56
CA VAL A 58 -1.63 8.10 -18.36
C VAL A 58 -0.64 8.01 -17.20
N ALA A 59 0.35 8.91 -17.15
CA ALA A 59 1.34 8.94 -16.08
C ALA A 59 0.74 9.21 -14.70
N GLY A 60 -0.35 9.97 -14.62
CA GLY A 60 -1.07 10.29 -13.39
C GLY A 60 -1.95 9.17 -12.84
N ARG A 61 -2.03 8.00 -13.49
CA ARG A 61 -2.80 6.86 -12.99
C ARG A 61 -2.02 6.16 -11.88
N LEU A 62 -2.37 6.46 -10.64
CA LEU A 62 -1.76 5.87 -9.44
C LEU A 62 -2.70 4.88 -8.77
N ASN A 63 -2.15 3.80 -8.22
CA ASN A 63 -2.89 2.92 -7.33
C ASN A 63 -3.16 3.63 -5.99
N PRO A 64 -4.39 3.57 -5.47
CA PRO A 64 -4.67 4.06 -4.12
C PRO A 64 -3.81 3.32 -3.09
N LEU A 65 -3.28 4.07 -2.13
CA LEU A 65 -2.61 3.48 -0.98
C LEU A 65 -3.66 2.83 -0.07
N THR A 66 -3.49 1.55 0.23
CA THR A 66 -4.35 0.83 1.17
C THR A 66 -3.72 0.85 2.57
N GLY A 67 -4.53 1.14 3.58
CA GLY A 67 -4.08 1.06 4.98
C GLY A 67 -3.76 -0.38 5.40
N PRO A 68 -2.97 -0.56 6.48
CA PRO A 68 -2.62 -1.89 6.98
C PRO A 68 -3.86 -2.65 7.48
N SER A 69 -3.88 -3.97 7.25
CA SER A 69 -4.91 -4.84 7.84
C SER A 69 -4.63 -5.05 9.34
N ALA A 70 -5.69 -5.18 10.14
CA ALA A 70 -5.57 -5.49 11.55
C ALA A 70 -4.98 -6.91 11.74
N VAL A 71 -3.91 -7.03 12.53
CA VAL A 71 -3.23 -8.31 12.83
C VAL A 71 -3.49 -8.80 14.26
N THR A 72 -4.20 -8.03 15.07
CA THR A 72 -4.54 -8.38 16.45
C THR A 72 -5.95 -8.97 16.51
N ASN A 73 -6.12 -10.02 17.32
CA ASN A 73 -7.44 -10.55 17.66
C ASN A 73 -8.04 -9.70 18.80
N PRO A 74 -9.15 -8.96 18.57
CA PRO A 74 -9.80 -8.17 19.63
C PRO A 74 -10.24 -9.01 20.84
N ALA A 75 -10.52 -10.30 20.64
CA ALA A 75 -10.87 -11.23 21.70
C ALA A 75 -9.65 -11.85 22.41
N GLY A 76 -8.42 -11.53 22.02
CA GLY A 76 -7.21 -12.13 22.57
C GLY A 76 -7.06 -11.91 24.09
N ILE A 77 -7.38 -10.72 24.58
CA ILE A 77 -7.35 -10.40 26.02
C ILE A 77 -8.41 -11.21 26.78
N ALA A 78 -9.63 -11.32 26.23
CA ALA A 78 -10.69 -12.13 26.83
C ALA A 78 -10.33 -13.62 26.87
N GLY A 79 -9.71 -14.13 25.79
CA GLY A 79 -9.20 -15.50 25.73
C GLY A 79 -8.09 -15.77 26.76
N GLN A 80 -7.16 -14.83 26.94
CA GLN A 80 -6.12 -14.92 27.97
C GLN A 80 -6.72 -14.94 29.39
N ALA A 81 -7.67 -14.03 29.67
CA ALA A 81 -8.34 -13.97 30.97
C ALA A 81 -9.10 -15.27 31.27
N ALA A 82 -9.78 -15.84 30.27
CA ALA A 82 -10.45 -17.13 30.40
C ALA A 82 -9.45 -18.27 30.71
N ALA A 83 -8.31 -18.33 30.00
CA ALA A 83 -7.28 -19.34 30.25
C ALA A 83 -6.70 -19.25 31.67
N VAL A 84 -6.44 -18.03 32.17
CA VAL A 84 -5.99 -17.80 33.56
C VAL A 84 -7.04 -18.23 34.57
N GLY A 85 -8.32 -17.90 34.34
CA GLY A 85 -9.43 -18.34 35.19
C GLY A 85 -9.56 -19.85 35.28
N GLN A 86 -9.42 -20.55 34.15
CA GLN A 86 -9.42 -22.02 34.14
C GLN A 86 -8.20 -22.61 34.85
N ALA A 87 -7.01 -22.02 34.67
CA ALA A 87 -5.81 -22.46 35.39
C ALA A 87 -5.94 -22.29 36.92
N ALA A 88 -6.51 -21.16 37.38
CA ALA A 88 -6.77 -20.92 38.79
C ALA A 88 -7.82 -21.89 39.38
N GLY A 89 -8.81 -22.32 38.58
CA GLY A 89 -9.77 -23.36 38.96
C GLY A 89 -9.21 -24.79 38.89
N SER A 90 -8.09 -25.00 38.18
CA SER A 90 -7.46 -26.31 37.96
C SER A 90 -6.52 -26.77 39.07
N VAL A 91 -6.50 -26.09 40.22
CA VAL A 91 -6.04 -26.69 41.48
C VAL A 91 -7.29 -27.03 42.30
N PRO A 92 -7.95 -28.18 42.09
CA PRO A 92 -8.97 -28.61 43.01
C PRO A 92 -8.30 -28.83 44.36
N GLN A 93 -8.78 -28.16 45.41
CA GLN A 93 -8.49 -28.56 46.80
C GLN A 93 -8.70 -30.06 46.99
N THR A 94 -9.59 -30.68 46.20
CA THR A 94 -9.81 -32.13 46.11
C THR A 94 -8.54 -32.92 45.77
N GLY A 95 -7.68 -32.43 44.87
CA GLY A 95 -6.41 -33.09 44.54
C GLY A 95 -5.40 -33.03 45.69
N LEU A 96 -5.34 -31.90 46.40
CA LEU A 96 -4.52 -31.74 47.61
C LEU A 96 -5.09 -32.56 48.79
N ASN A 97 -6.41 -32.61 48.96
CA ASN A 97 -7.06 -33.44 49.97
C ASN A 97 -6.85 -34.92 49.69
N ASN A 98 -6.97 -35.37 48.44
CA ASN A 98 -6.64 -36.75 48.07
C ASN A 98 -5.16 -37.05 48.27
N LEU A 99 -4.25 -36.11 47.97
CA LEU A 99 -2.83 -36.29 48.26
C LEU A 99 -2.60 -36.41 49.77
N ILE A 100 -3.17 -35.53 50.59
CA ILE A 100 -3.04 -35.53 52.06
C ILE A 100 -3.66 -36.79 52.68
N SER A 101 -4.82 -37.24 52.18
CA SER A 101 -5.51 -38.44 52.67
C SER A 101 -4.84 -39.74 52.23
N ASN A 102 -4.16 -39.75 51.07
CA ASN A 102 -3.54 -40.95 50.53
C ASN A 102 -2.04 -41.03 50.82
N LEU A 103 -1.39 -39.94 51.23
CA LEU A 103 0.02 -39.91 51.63
C LEU A 103 0.35 -40.96 52.70
N PRO A 104 -0.40 -41.10 53.82
CA PRO A 104 -0.08 -42.06 54.86
C PRO A 104 -0.08 -43.51 54.37
N ASN A 105 -1.01 -43.86 53.47
CA ASN A 105 -1.11 -45.20 52.89
C ASN A 105 0.06 -45.50 51.94
N ALA A 106 0.52 -44.51 51.18
CA ALA A 106 1.70 -44.65 50.33
C ALA A 106 2.99 -44.83 51.15
N VAL A 107 3.13 -44.11 52.28
CA VAL A 107 4.30 -44.29 53.17
C VAL A 107 4.26 -45.65 53.88
N MET A 108 3.08 -46.12 54.28
CA MET A 108 2.92 -47.46 54.88
C MET A 108 3.21 -48.60 53.90
N SER A 109 2.87 -48.43 52.61
CA SER A 109 3.23 -49.39 51.56
C SER A 109 4.74 -49.46 51.32
N LEU A 110 5.46 -48.36 51.50
CA LEU A 110 6.92 -48.32 51.33
C LEU A 110 7.67 -48.77 52.59
N ALA A 111 7.04 -48.64 53.76
CA ALA A 111 7.56 -49.09 55.05
C ALA A 111 7.22 -50.57 55.35
N SER A 112 6.41 -51.22 54.51
CA SER A 112 6.12 -52.65 54.63
C SER A 112 7.35 -53.46 54.19
N PRO A 113 7.79 -54.46 54.97
CA PRO A 113 8.97 -55.25 54.64
C PRO A 113 8.75 -56.05 53.35
N ALA A 114 9.75 -56.08 52.46
CA ALA A 114 9.73 -56.95 51.29
C ALA A 114 9.54 -58.42 51.74
N PRO A 115 8.72 -59.23 51.04
CA PRO A 115 8.59 -60.64 51.37
C PRO A 115 9.96 -61.33 51.18
N SER A 116 10.53 -61.80 52.28
CA SER A 116 11.64 -62.75 52.27
C SER A 116 11.08 -64.14 51.99
N GLU A 117 11.25 -64.66 50.78
CA GLU A 117 11.13 -66.09 50.52
C GLU A 117 12.50 -66.66 50.15
N ALA A 118 13.07 -67.39 51.10
CA ALA A 118 14.20 -68.27 50.91
C ALA A 118 13.77 -69.72 51.18
N GLN A 119 14.19 -70.62 50.26
CA GLN A 119 14.42 -72.07 50.39
C GLN A 119 13.22 -73.03 50.15
N VAL A 120 13.32 -74.26 49.61
CA VAL A 120 14.34 -75.16 48.97
C VAL A 120 13.59 -76.47 48.55
N SER A 121 14.04 -77.13 47.45
CA SER A 121 13.91 -78.56 47.02
C SER A 121 12.64 -79.42 47.22
N GLY A 122 12.31 -80.18 46.15
CA GLY A 122 11.81 -81.56 46.23
C GLY A 122 10.37 -81.77 45.79
#